data_AF-A0A942A560-F1
#
_entry.id   AF-A0A942A560-F1
#
_cell.length_a   1.000
_cell.length_b   1.000
_cell.length_c   1.000
_cell.angle_alpha   90.00
_cell.angle_beta   90.00
_cell.angle_gamma   90.00
#
_symmetry.space_group_name_H-M   'P 1'
#
loop_
_entity.id
_entity.type
_entity.pdbx_description
1 polymer ?
#
loop_
_entity_poly.entity_id
_entity_poly.type
_entity_poly.pdbx_seq_one_letter_code
_entity_poly.pdbx_strand_id
1 'polypeptide(L)'
;MRKIFILTLTGLLSFYPSGGLVTRPNEKVCMAVPVQPDFEQVSAWADLININLEERNYCNDPEANTEWELLVQKYPADLQIHALHAIRMGLCFKVSRGDIDLDQATEIFENMRLALIKAKEWKMEEQLEDSNRNLKKNL
;
A
#
# COMPACT_ATOMS: atom_id res chain seq x y z
N MET A 1 -49.72 -19.85 -21.30
CA MET A 1 -49.91 -18.49 -20.73
C MET A 1 -48.63 -17.70 -20.92
N ARG A 2 -48.58 -16.80 -21.92
CA ARG A 2 -47.43 -15.93 -22.21
C ARG A 2 -47.85 -14.50 -21.84
N LYS A 3 -47.20 -13.91 -20.83
CA LYS A 3 -47.43 -12.50 -20.45
C LYS A 3 -46.41 -11.63 -21.20
N ILE A 4 -46.92 -10.83 -22.11
CA ILE A 4 -46.21 -9.76 -22.81
C ILE A 4 -46.20 -8.56 -21.86
N PHE A 5 -45.02 -8.05 -21.49
CA PHE A 5 -44.88 -6.76 -20.82
C PHE A 5 -44.39 -5.74 -21.84
N ILE A 6 -45.26 -4.79 -22.17
CA ILE A 6 -44.92 -3.57 -22.90
C ILE A 6 -44.62 -2.52 -21.82
N LEU A 7 -43.38 -2.03 -21.79
CA LEU A 7 -43.02 -0.83 -21.03
C LEU A 7 -42.61 0.26 -22.03
N THR A 8 -43.41 1.31 -22.02
CA THR A 8 -43.40 2.47 -22.89
C THR A 8 -42.25 3.42 -22.57
N LEU A 9 -41.55 3.89 -23.62
CA LEU A 9 -40.65 5.03 -23.57
C LEU A 9 -41.41 6.35 -23.39
N THR A 10 -41.06 7.09 -22.36
CA THR A 10 -41.29 8.53 -22.18
C THR A 10 -39.99 9.08 -21.60
N GLY A 11 -39.37 10.17 -22.01
CA GLY A 11 -39.69 11.26 -22.92
C GLY A 11 -38.62 12.32 -22.63
N LEU A 12 -38.01 12.86 -23.68
CA LEU A 12 -36.88 13.80 -23.66
C LEU A 12 -37.36 15.25 -23.41
N LEU A 13 -36.40 16.14 -23.11
CA LEU A 13 -36.46 17.63 -23.05
C LEU A 13 -36.96 18.21 -21.71
N SER A 14 -36.49 19.32 -21.16
CA SER A 14 -35.47 20.34 -21.49
C SER A 14 -35.41 21.29 -20.27
N PHE A 15 -34.27 21.93 -20.02
CA PHE A 15 -34.13 23.39 -19.75
C PHE A 15 -32.90 23.71 -18.86
N TYR A 16 -31.91 24.36 -19.47
CA TYR A 16 -30.99 25.29 -18.79
C TYR A 16 -31.72 26.64 -18.59
N PRO A 17 -31.38 27.40 -17.53
CA PRO A 17 -30.66 28.66 -17.81
C PRO A 17 -29.58 29.07 -16.78
N SER A 18 -28.48 29.55 -17.35
CA SER A 18 -27.60 30.68 -17.04
C SER A 18 -27.68 31.43 -15.70
N GLY A 19 -26.49 31.64 -15.10
CA GLY A 19 -26.05 32.96 -14.61
C GLY A 19 -25.84 33.09 -13.10
N GLY A 20 -24.59 33.35 -12.68
CA GLY A 20 -24.34 33.81 -11.30
C GLY A 20 -22.88 33.78 -10.83
N LEU A 21 -22.16 34.88 -11.09
CA LEU A 21 -21.16 35.53 -10.23
C LEU A 21 -19.86 34.80 -9.81
N VAL A 22 -18.78 35.32 -10.39
CA VAL A 22 -17.41 35.38 -9.87
C VAL A 22 -17.37 35.97 -8.46
N THR A 23 -16.75 35.25 -7.52
CA THR A 23 -15.89 35.82 -6.47
C THR A 23 -14.77 34.83 -6.10
N ARG A 24 -13.54 35.14 -6.52
CA ARG A 24 -12.32 34.96 -5.70
C ARG A 24 -11.94 36.39 -5.26
N PRO A 25 -11.34 36.63 -4.08
CA PRO A 25 -10.29 35.79 -3.50
C PRO A 25 -10.39 35.60 -1.98
N ASN A 26 -9.85 34.50 -1.46
CA ASN A 26 -9.05 34.58 -0.25
C ASN A 26 -8.15 33.36 -0.16
N GLU A 27 -6.86 33.64 -0.30
CA GLU A 27 -5.80 33.14 0.56
C GLU A 27 -6.00 31.70 1.05
N LYS A 28 -5.61 30.74 0.20
CA LYS A 28 -5.17 29.45 0.70
C LYS A 28 -3.90 29.72 1.50
N VAL A 29 -4.08 29.92 2.80
CA VAL A 29 -3.06 29.62 3.80
C VAL A 29 -2.52 28.25 3.41
N CYS A 30 -1.30 28.22 2.89
CA CYS A 30 -0.51 27.00 2.87
C CYS A 30 -0.28 26.67 4.33
N MET A 31 -1.22 25.97 4.97
CA MET A 31 -0.88 25.23 6.15
C MET A 31 0.18 24.27 5.67
N ALA A 32 1.43 24.59 5.98
CA ALA A 32 2.47 23.59 6.07
C ALA A 32 1.89 22.54 7.00
N VAL A 33 1.33 21.49 6.41
CA VAL A 33 1.06 20.26 7.12
C VAL A 33 2.41 19.90 7.72
N PRO A 34 2.55 19.85 9.05
CA PRO A 34 3.76 19.36 9.64
C PRO A 34 3.96 17.99 9.01
N VAL A 35 5.04 17.81 8.25
CA VAL A 35 5.51 16.48 7.86
C VAL A 35 5.98 15.87 9.17
N GLN A 36 5.01 15.43 9.97
CA GLN A 36 5.27 14.41 10.96
C GLN A 36 5.64 13.20 10.11
N PRO A 37 6.83 12.60 10.30
CA PRO A 37 7.03 11.26 9.78
C PRO A 37 5.83 10.46 10.29
N ASP A 38 5.09 9.86 9.37
CA ASP A 38 3.94 9.04 9.69
C ASP A 38 4.43 7.89 10.56
N PHE A 39 4.34 8.10 11.88
CA PHE A 39 4.76 7.15 12.90
C PHE A 39 4.11 5.76 12.68
N GLU A 40 2.97 5.77 12.00
CA GLU A 40 2.23 4.59 11.52
C GLU A 40 2.97 3.80 10.42
N GLN A 41 3.69 4.46 9.53
CA GLN A 41 4.50 3.79 8.50
C GLN A 41 5.73 3.15 9.11
N VAL A 42 6.43 3.83 10.03
CA VAL A 42 7.59 3.25 10.76
C VAL A 42 7.20 1.99 11.53
N SER A 43 6.00 1.96 12.12
CA SER A 43 5.47 0.79 12.82
C SER A 43 5.27 -0.43 11.90
N ALA A 44 4.86 -0.22 10.66
CA ALA A 44 4.64 -1.31 9.70
C ALA A 44 5.92 -2.08 9.34
N TRP A 45 7.03 -1.35 9.26
CA TRP A 45 8.33 -1.92 8.92
C TRP A 45 8.99 -2.59 10.12
N ALA A 46 8.79 -2.08 11.34
CA ALA A 46 9.23 -2.75 12.55
C ALA A 46 8.59 -4.15 12.69
N ASP A 47 7.31 -4.27 12.35
CA ASP A 47 6.62 -5.56 12.34
C ASP A 47 7.21 -6.51 11.28
N LEU A 48 7.47 -6.03 10.06
CA LEU A 48 8.14 -6.82 9.00
C LEU A 48 9.55 -7.29 9.39
N ILE A 49 10.29 -6.50 10.17
CA ILE A 49 11.63 -6.86 10.68
C ILE A 49 11.53 -7.91 11.78
N ASN A 50 10.45 -7.89 12.57
CA ASN A 50 10.21 -8.80 13.68
C ASN A 50 9.57 -10.13 13.27
N ILE A 51 9.10 -10.28 12.02
CA ILE A 51 8.64 -11.57 11.48
C ILE A 51 9.80 -12.57 11.60
N ASN A 52 9.55 -13.64 12.33
CA ASN A 52 10.58 -14.53 12.82
C ASN A 52 11.34 -15.20 11.66
N LEU A 53 12.56 -14.72 11.41
CA LEU A 53 13.45 -15.17 10.32
C LEU A 53 13.91 -16.63 10.48
N GLU A 54 13.74 -17.20 11.67
CA GLU A 54 14.31 -18.49 12.04
C GLU A 54 13.47 -19.68 11.53
N GLU A 55 12.21 -19.48 11.13
CA GLU A 55 11.35 -20.54 10.61
C GLU A 55 11.31 -20.55 9.08
N ARG A 56 12.23 -21.32 8.52
CA ARG A 56 12.54 -21.44 7.08
C ARG A 56 11.43 -21.98 6.17
N ASN A 57 10.21 -22.22 6.66
CA ASN A 57 9.13 -22.78 5.85
C ASN A 57 7.95 -21.81 5.69
N TYR A 58 8.15 -20.78 4.87
CA TYR A 58 7.12 -19.79 4.60
C TYR A 58 5.91 -20.31 3.80
N CYS A 59 5.86 -21.57 3.37
CA CYS A 59 4.82 -22.02 2.44
C CYS A 59 3.75 -22.90 3.06
N ASN A 60 4.11 -23.75 4.02
CA ASN A 60 3.17 -24.67 4.66
C ASN A 60 3.05 -24.44 6.16
N ASP A 61 3.52 -23.29 6.65
CA ASP A 61 3.44 -22.92 8.04
C ASP A 61 2.12 -22.16 8.33
N PRO A 62 1.20 -22.73 9.13
CA PRO A 62 -0.07 -22.09 9.45
C PRO A 62 0.07 -20.85 10.35
N GLU A 63 1.10 -20.80 11.18
CA GLU A 63 1.39 -19.64 12.05
C GLU A 63 1.90 -18.48 11.21
N ALA A 64 2.88 -18.73 10.34
CA ALA A 64 3.37 -17.74 9.38
C ALA A 64 2.24 -17.25 8.45
N ASN A 65 1.38 -18.15 7.95
CA ASN A 65 0.21 -17.74 7.17
C ASN A 65 -0.69 -16.76 7.93
N THR A 66 -0.94 -17.04 9.20
CA THR A 66 -1.78 -16.17 10.04
C THR A 66 -1.13 -14.82 10.27
N GLU A 67 0.17 -14.79 10.55
CA GLU A 67 0.94 -13.55 10.73
C GLU A 67 0.90 -12.67 9.48
N TRP A 68 1.10 -13.25 8.30
CA TRP A 68 1.04 -12.51 7.04
C TRP A 68 -0.35 -11.93 6.75
N GLU A 69 -1.41 -12.69 7.01
CA GLU A 69 -2.79 -12.19 6.85
C GLU A 69 -3.10 -11.05 7.82
N LEU A 70 -2.65 -11.15 9.07
CA LEU A 70 -2.79 -10.08 10.06
C LEU A 70 -2.03 -8.82 9.64
N LEU A 71 -0.82 -8.96 9.09
CA LEU A 71 -0.02 -7.83 8.64
C LEU A 71 -0.71 -7.08 7.48
N VAL A 72 -1.24 -7.83 6.50
CA VAL A 72 -1.97 -7.25 5.36
C VAL A 72 -3.23 -6.53 5.82
N GLN A 73 -3.95 -7.10 6.79
CA GLN A 73 -5.14 -6.45 7.38
C GLN A 73 -4.79 -5.21 8.20
N LYS A 74 -3.64 -5.24 8.90
CA LYS A 74 -3.16 -4.13 9.73
C LYS A 74 -2.72 -2.94 8.86
N TYR A 75 -2.16 -3.20 7.67
CA TYR A 75 -1.60 -2.18 6.79
C TYR A 75 -2.22 -2.17 5.38
N PRO A 76 -3.54 -1.93 5.27
CA PRO A 76 -4.27 -2.06 3.99
C PRO A 76 -3.89 -1.00 2.94
N ALA A 77 -3.21 0.07 3.35
CA ALA A 77 -2.74 1.13 2.47
C ALA A 77 -1.27 0.95 2.03
N ASP A 78 -0.51 0.06 2.69
CA ASP A 78 0.89 -0.17 2.33
C ASP A 78 0.99 -1.19 1.21
N LEU A 79 0.97 -0.68 -0.03
CA LEU A 79 1.07 -1.50 -1.25
C LEU A 79 2.32 -2.37 -1.29
N GLN A 80 3.39 -2.03 -0.56
CA GLN A 80 4.61 -2.84 -0.52
C GLN A 80 4.42 -4.10 0.33
N ILE A 81 3.67 -4.01 1.44
CA ILE A 81 3.26 -5.18 2.24
C ILE A 81 2.38 -6.11 1.40
N HIS A 82 1.40 -5.55 0.67
CA HIS A 82 0.57 -6.35 -0.25
C HIS A 82 1.37 -7.03 -1.36
N ALA A 83 2.32 -6.30 -1.97
CA ALA A 83 3.19 -6.86 -3.00
C ALA A 83 4.06 -8.00 -2.46
N LEU A 84 4.64 -7.81 -1.26
CA LEU A 84 5.46 -8.83 -0.62
C LEU A 84 4.64 -10.08 -0.24
N HIS A 85 3.42 -9.90 0.26
CA HIS A 85 2.51 -11.02 0.51
C HIS A 85 2.15 -11.78 -0.79
N ALA A 86 1.88 -11.07 -1.88
CA ALA A 86 1.62 -11.68 -3.17
C ALA A 86 2.83 -12.47 -3.70
N ILE A 87 4.05 -11.95 -3.52
CA ILE A 87 5.30 -12.64 -3.85
C ILE A 87 5.41 -13.94 -3.06
N ARG A 88 5.18 -13.92 -1.73
CA ARG A 88 5.19 -15.12 -0.88
C ARG A 88 4.26 -16.19 -1.44
N MET A 89 2.99 -15.83 -1.71
CA MET A 89 2.01 -16.76 -2.27
C MET A 89 2.46 -17.34 -3.62
N GLY A 90 2.98 -16.49 -4.51
CA GLY A 90 3.47 -16.90 -5.83
C GLY A 90 4.66 -17.86 -5.76
N LEU A 91 5.60 -17.62 -4.84
CA LEU A 91 6.74 -18.51 -4.62
C LEU A 91 6.30 -19.85 -4.04
N CYS A 92 5.37 -19.86 -3.10
CA CYS A 92 4.83 -21.10 -2.55
C CYS A 92 4.05 -21.93 -3.58
N PHE A 93 3.38 -21.25 -4.52
CA PHE A 93 2.77 -21.92 -5.67
C PHE A 93 3.81 -22.55 -6.61
N LYS A 94 4.98 -21.92 -6.78
CA LYS A 94 6.07 -22.50 -7.58
C LYS A 94 6.72 -23.70 -6.89
N VAL A 95 6.88 -23.65 -5.58
CA VAL A 95 7.37 -24.78 -4.76
C VAL A 95 6.42 -25.97 -4.85
N SER A 96 5.11 -25.75 -4.70
CA SER A 96 4.13 -26.84 -4.76
C SER A 96 4.05 -27.53 -6.12
N ARG A 97 4.38 -26.81 -7.20
CA ARG A 97 4.51 -27.36 -8.55
C ARG A 97 5.86 -28.03 -8.83
N GLY A 98 6.85 -27.86 -7.97
CA GLY A 98 8.22 -28.31 -8.20
C GLY A 98 8.97 -27.48 -9.26
N ASP A 99 8.52 -26.26 -9.57
CA ASP A 99 9.22 -25.36 -10.49
C ASP A 99 10.54 -24.84 -9.85
N ILE A 100 10.54 -24.67 -8.52
CA ILE A 100 11.67 -24.27 -7.66
C ILE A 100 11.60 -25.05 -6.33
N ASP A 101 12.72 -25.17 -5.63
CA ASP A 101 12.73 -25.72 -4.27
C ASP A 101 12.46 -24.65 -3.19
N LEU A 102 12.32 -25.11 -1.94
CA LEU A 102 12.02 -24.24 -0.80
C LEU A 102 13.16 -23.25 -0.50
N ASP A 103 14.41 -23.65 -0.71
CA ASP A 103 15.58 -22.81 -0.43
C ASP A 103 15.67 -21.67 -1.45
N GLN A 104 15.43 -21.98 -2.73
CA GLN A 104 15.31 -20.99 -3.81
C GLN A 104 14.17 -20.01 -3.55
N ALA A 105 13.00 -20.50 -3.15
CA ALA A 105 11.86 -19.65 -2.80
C ALA A 105 12.19 -18.73 -1.61
N THR A 106 12.83 -19.27 -0.59
CA THR A 106 13.26 -18.53 0.60
C THR A 106 14.25 -17.43 0.23
N GLU A 107 15.28 -17.74 -0.55
CA GLU A 107 16.27 -16.78 -0.99
C GLU A 107 15.63 -15.62 -1.79
N ILE A 108 14.73 -15.93 -2.73
CA ILE A 108 14.04 -14.90 -3.53
C ILE A 108 13.22 -13.99 -2.63
N PHE A 109 12.46 -14.59 -1.70
CA PHE A 109 11.59 -13.84 -0.79
C PHE A 109 12.40 -12.90 0.11
N GLU A 110 13.45 -13.41 0.73
CA GLU A 110 14.32 -12.67 1.64
C GLU A 110 15.02 -11.50 0.93
N ASN A 111 15.54 -11.73 -0.27
CA ASN A 111 16.15 -10.68 -1.09
C ASN A 111 15.16 -9.55 -1.40
N MET A 112 13.90 -9.88 -1.70
CA MET A 112 12.86 -8.89 -1.95
C MET A 112 12.49 -8.13 -0.67
N ARG A 113 12.35 -8.81 0.47
CA ARG A 113 12.07 -8.15 1.75
C ARG A 113 13.19 -7.18 2.14
N LEU A 114 14.44 -7.61 2.05
CA LEU A 114 15.61 -6.77 2.35
C LEU A 114 15.70 -5.55 1.42
N ALA A 115 15.40 -5.72 0.12
CA ALA A 115 15.39 -4.60 -0.82
C ALA A 115 14.32 -3.55 -0.47
N LEU A 116 13.14 -3.99 -0.01
CA LEU A 116 12.07 -3.08 0.43
C LEU A 116 12.45 -2.33 1.71
N ILE A 117 12.99 -3.04 2.71
CA ILE A 117 13.47 -2.44 3.96
C ILE A 117 14.49 -1.34 3.65
N LYS A 118 15.50 -1.66 2.83
CA LYS A 118 16.55 -0.71 2.44
C LYS A 118 16.01 0.50 1.69
N ALA A 119 15.05 0.30 0.78
CA ALA A 119 14.43 1.40 0.04
C ALA A 119 13.65 2.35 0.96
N LYS A 120 13.03 1.83 2.02
CA LYS A 120 12.30 2.62 3.01
C LYS A 120 13.25 3.40 3.92
N GLU A 121 14.33 2.77 4.38
CA GLU A 121 15.39 3.43 5.16
C GLU A 121 15.95 4.65 4.41
N TRP A 122 16.30 4.48 3.14
CA TRP A 122 16.80 5.57 2.30
C TRP A 122 15.80 6.71 2.13
N LYS A 123 14.52 6.37 1.93
CA LYS A 123 13.47 7.39 1.78
C LYS A 123 13.26 8.19 3.07
N MET A 124 13.38 7.56 4.23
CA MET A 124 13.28 8.25 5.52
C MET A 124 14.49 9.18 5.75
N GLU A 125 15.70 8.73 5.40
CA GLU A 125 16.92 9.54 5.51
C GLU A 125 16.86 10.78 4.61
N GLU A 126 16.44 10.62 3.36
CA GLU A 126 16.25 11.72 2.41
C GLU A 126 15.24 12.76 2.94
N GLN A 127 14.11 12.30 3.48
CA GLN A 127 13.10 13.19 4.08
C GLN A 127 13.63 13.96 5.29
N LEU A 128 14.48 13.33 6.10
CA LEU A 128 15.10 13.98 7.25
C LEU A 128 16.12 15.05 6.82
N GLU A 129 16.94 14.75 5.82
CA GLU A 129 17.91 15.70 5.26
C GLU A 129 17.22 16.93 4.65
N ASP A 130 16.16 16.72 3.88
CA ASP A 130 15.39 17.79 3.27
C ASP A 130 14.71 18.68 4.31
N SER A 131 14.12 18.08 5.36
CA SER A 131 13.53 18.81 6.49
C SER A 131 14.58 19.68 7.20
N ASN A 132 15.76 19.11 7.49
CA ASN A 132 16.87 19.84 8.13
C ASN A 132 17.41 20.99 7.27
N ARG A 133 17.51 20.77 5.95
CA ARG A 133 17.94 21.80 5.01
C ARG A 133 16.94 22.95 4.93
N ASN A 134 15.65 22.65 4.95
CA ASN A 134 14.60 23.67 4.96
C ASN A 134 14.58 24.47 6.26
N LEU A 135 14.81 23.82 7.41
CA LEU A 135 14.94 24.52 8.70
C LEU A 135 16.10 25.53 8.69
N LYS A 136 17.28 25.12 8.19
CA LYS A 136 18.46 26.00 8.10
C LYS A 136 18.28 27.20 7.16
N LYS A 137 17.42 27.10 6.14
CA LYS A 137 17.14 28.22 5.21
C LYS A 137 16.22 29.28 5.81
N ASN A 138 15.51 28.96 6.89
CA ASN A 138 14.54 29.84 7.56
C ASN A 138 15.12 30.50 8.83
N LEU A 139 16.40 30.28 9.13
CA LEU A 139 17.19 30.88 10.21
C LEU A 139 18.17 31.91 9.62
#